data_AF-A0A9Q8P966-F1
#
_entry.id   AF-A0A9Q8P966-F1
#
_cell.length_a   1.000
_cell.length_b   1.000
_cell.length_c   1.000
_cell.angle_alpha   90.00
_cell.angle_beta   90.00
_cell.angle_gamma   90.00
#
_symmetry.space_group_name_H-M   'P 1'
#
loop_
_entity.id
_entity.type
_entity.pdbx_description
1 polymer ?
#
loop_
_entity_poly.entity_id
_entity_poly.type
_entity_poly.pdbx_seq_one_letter_code
_entity_poly.pdbx_strand_id
1 'polypeptide(L)'
;MAEPPQRASLLGLPRELRLQIYQHVFDIDLHHKVLLQWRDTHTAEHGFKSVPDLNHGDKLTIPWLQLMLTCRTAAVELRALMQESSFLEQHNNGTYTLDLEATRGGMTLGPTTWRHIPCAPSQVQCLEAYYNASRGFQAWGVGGPHGITSGLYQTLNHFVHCGPRFDSERMLPKPSHLKELRVIVVEREFRGEDENPSYGLSERDTDPRTTLYALGSIVGQIVRTGVLKGFVDDIHLSCDGEVLNWSPSIEDGEGIPEYWNRYGFDWGMALYEKA
;
A
#
# COMPACT_ATOMS: atom_id res chain seq x y z
N MET A 1 -5.07 -31.15 50.04
CA MET A 1 -5.67 -30.50 48.87
C MET A 1 -4.52 -29.97 48.02
N ALA A 2 -4.30 -30.54 46.84
CA ALA A 2 -3.29 -30.04 45.92
C ALA A 2 -3.83 -28.77 45.27
N GLU A 3 -3.09 -27.67 45.38
CA GLU A 3 -3.35 -26.45 44.60
C GLU A 3 -3.32 -26.81 43.10
N PRO A 4 -4.29 -26.33 42.29
CA PRO A 4 -4.18 -26.48 40.85
C PRO A 4 -2.90 -25.78 40.40
N PRO A 5 -2.10 -26.38 39.50
CA PRO A 5 -0.87 -25.77 39.04
C PRO A 5 -1.20 -24.40 38.45
N GLN A 6 -0.68 -23.33 39.07
CA GLN A 6 -0.70 -21.99 38.50
C GLN A 6 0.02 -22.09 37.15
N ARG A 7 -0.75 -22.25 36.07
CA ARG A 7 -0.24 -22.07 34.71
C ARG A 7 0.23 -20.62 34.67
N ALA A 8 1.55 -20.42 34.65
CA ALA A 8 2.16 -19.11 34.48
C ALA A 8 1.57 -18.48 33.21
N SER A 9 0.59 -17.59 33.38
CA SER A 9 0.06 -16.77 32.30
C SER A 9 0.86 -15.48 32.25
N LEU A 10 1.07 -14.95 31.05
CA LEU A 10 1.72 -13.66 30.87
C LEU A 10 0.97 -12.63 31.74
N LEU A 11 1.68 -11.98 32.67
CA LEU A 11 1.15 -10.99 33.63
C LEU A 11 0.11 -11.53 34.65
N GLY A 12 -0.06 -12.85 34.78
CA GLY A 12 -1.09 -13.42 35.68
C GLY A 12 -2.53 -13.16 35.22
N LEU A 13 -2.72 -12.68 33.99
CA LEU A 13 -4.02 -12.33 33.44
C LEU A 13 -4.76 -13.56 32.88
N PRO A 14 -6.10 -13.60 32.96
CA PRO A 14 -6.91 -14.58 32.24
C PRO A 14 -6.67 -14.53 30.73
N ARG A 15 -6.89 -15.64 30.02
CA ARG A 15 -6.66 -15.72 28.57
C ARG A 15 -7.50 -14.70 27.82
N GLU A 16 -8.75 -14.55 28.20
CA GLU A 16 -9.74 -13.69 27.55
C GLU A 16 -9.29 -12.22 27.56
N LEU A 17 -8.77 -11.77 28.71
CA LEU A 17 -8.27 -10.40 28.87
C LEU A 17 -6.98 -10.19 28.05
N ARG A 18 -6.11 -11.20 27.97
CA ARG A 18 -4.92 -11.13 27.11
C ARG A 18 -5.27 -11.08 25.63
N LEU A 19 -6.28 -11.84 25.19
CA LEU A 19 -6.76 -11.79 23.81
C LEU A 19 -7.32 -10.39 23.47
N GLN A 20 -8.06 -9.75 24.39
CA GLN A 20 -8.51 -8.37 24.21
C GLN A 20 -7.34 -7.39 24.10
N ILE A 21 -6.30 -7.55 24.92
CA ILE A 21 -5.07 -6.74 24.81
C ILE A 21 -4.43 -6.95 23.43
N TYR A 22 -4.31 -8.19 22.96
CA TYR A 22 -3.71 -8.49 21.67
C TYR A 22 -4.52 -7.90 20.51
N GLN A 23 -5.85 -8.00 20.55
CA GLN A 23 -6.73 -7.33 19.57
C GLN A 23 -6.45 -5.83 19.54
N HIS A 24 -6.40 -5.19 20.71
CA HIS A 24 -6.06 -3.76 20.76
C HIS A 24 -4.67 -3.46 20.19
N VAL A 25 -3.68 -4.31 20.41
CA VAL A 25 -2.33 -4.15 19.83
C VAL A 25 -2.34 -4.28 18.30
N PHE A 26 -3.22 -5.12 17.75
CA PHE A 26 -3.42 -5.22 16.31
C PHE A 26 -4.09 -3.98 15.73
N ASP A 27 -4.98 -3.32 16.49
CA ASP A 27 -5.71 -2.12 16.09
C ASP A 27 -4.90 -0.81 16.24
N ILE A 28 -3.65 -0.85 16.69
CA ILE A 28 -2.84 0.36 16.87
C ILE A 28 -2.47 0.97 15.51
N ASP A 29 -2.85 2.24 15.33
CA ASP A 29 -2.46 3.04 14.19
C ASP A 29 -0.95 3.27 14.12
N LEU A 30 -0.43 3.12 12.91
CA LEU A 30 0.90 3.51 12.48
C LEU A 30 0.86 4.91 11.91
N HIS A 31 1.97 5.61 12.03
CA HIS A 31 2.20 6.90 11.37
C HIS A 31 3.59 6.88 10.74
N HIS A 32 3.87 5.86 9.93
CA HIS A 32 5.19 5.63 9.37
C HIS A 32 5.24 5.96 7.88
N LYS A 33 5.96 7.03 7.53
CA LYS A 33 6.25 7.39 6.15
C LYS A 33 7.28 6.42 5.59
N VAL A 34 6.86 5.47 4.75
CA VAL A 34 7.73 4.45 4.13
C VAL A 34 8.43 4.98 2.89
N LEU A 35 7.73 5.83 2.13
CA LEU A 35 8.21 6.44 0.90
C LEU A 35 8.13 7.95 1.04
N LEU A 36 9.19 8.66 0.66
CA LEU A 36 9.21 10.12 0.56
C LEU A 36 8.57 10.58 -0.74
N GLN A 37 8.95 9.95 -1.86
CA GLN A 37 8.41 10.19 -3.19
C GLN A 37 8.88 9.11 -4.17
N TRP A 38 8.27 9.07 -5.35
CA TRP A 38 8.88 8.41 -6.51
C TRP A 38 9.78 9.41 -7.24
N ARG A 39 11.03 9.02 -7.49
CA ARG A 39 11.96 9.79 -8.30
C ARG A 39 11.97 9.23 -9.71
N ASP A 40 11.66 10.10 -10.66
CA ASP A 40 11.70 9.75 -12.06
C ASP A 40 13.10 9.98 -12.61
N THR A 41 13.72 8.89 -13.08
CA THR A 41 15.03 8.91 -13.73
C THR A 41 14.85 8.62 -15.21
N HIS A 42 15.39 9.50 -16.07
CA HIS A 42 15.38 9.29 -17.50
C HIS A 42 16.80 8.98 -17.98
N THR A 43 16.99 7.82 -18.60
CA THR A 43 18.26 7.44 -19.22
C THR A 43 18.05 7.14 -20.69
N ALA A 44 19.06 7.39 -21.53
CA ALA A 44 18.98 7.09 -22.96
C ALA A 44 18.82 5.59 -23.25
N GLU A 45 19.38 4.73 -22.37
CA GLU A 45 19.41 3.28 -22.54
C GLU A 45 18.15 2.58 -21.98
N HIS A 46 17.62 3.03 -20.84
CA HIS A 46 16.49 2.39 -20.15
C HIS A 46 15.20 3.21 -20.17
N GLY A 47 15.22 4.42 -20.73
CA GLY A 47 14.06 5.30 -20.74
C GLY A 47 13.72 5.84 -19.36
N PHE A 48 12.42 6.01 -19.09
CA PHE A 48 11.90 6.47 -17.80
C PHE A 48 11.81 5.30 -16.82
N LYS A 49 12.44 5.48 -15.66
CA LYS A 49 12.42 4.55 -14.53
C LYS A 49 12.03 5.32 -13.28
N SER A 50 10.94 4.90 -12.64
CA SER A 50 10.55 5.40 -11.31
C SER A 50 11.29 4.60 -10.24
N VAL A 51 12.10 5.29 -9.44
CA VAL A 51 12.89 4.74 -8.34
C VAL A 51 12.27 5.19 -7.01
N PRO A 52 12.02 4.29 -6.05
CA PRO A 52 11.45 4.67 -4.78
C PRO A 52 12.50 5.41 -3.94
N ASP A 53 12.13 6.59 -3.42
CA ASP A 53 12.92 7.30 -2.40
C ASP A 53 12.43 6.88 -1.02
N LEU A 54 12.98 5.78 -0.50
CA LEU A 54 12.56 5.19 0.77
C LEU A 54 13.03 6.04 1.95
N ASN A 55 12.19 6.14 2.98
CA ASN A 55 12.57 6.77 4.23
C ASN A 55 13.48 5.83 5.05
N HIS A 56 14.79 5.93 4.82
CA HIS A 56 15.77 5.16 5.59
C HIS A 56 16.08 5.77 6.97
N GLY A 57 15.62 7.00 7.25
CA GLY A 57 15.88 7.70 8.51
C GLY A 57 15.11 7.10 9.69
N ASP A 58 13.88 6.64 9.45
CA ASP A 58 13.03 6.05 10.48
C ASP A 58 12.81 4.55 10.23
N LYS A 59 12.93 3.74 11.29
CA LYS A 59 12.68 2.30 11.19
C LYS A 59 11.19 2.00 11.32
N LEU A 60 10.60 1.33 10.33
CA LEU A 60 9.24 0.79 10.42
C LEU A 60 9.12 -0.12 11.66
N THR A 61 8.27 0.30 12.59
CA THR A 61 8.01 -0.39 13.85
C THR A 61 6.54 -0.78 13.92
N ILE A 62 6.26 -2.08 13.91
CA ILE A 62 4.91 -2.63 13.93
C ILE A 62 4.64 -3.19 15.34
N PRO A 63 3.65 -2.68 16.10
CA PRO A 63 3.44 -2.99 17.52
C PRO A 63 3.35 -4.48 17.85
N TRP A 64 2.47 -5.23 17.16
CA TRP A 64 2.33 -6.67 17.39
C TRP A 64 3.62 -7.42 17.07
N LEU A 65 4.35 -7.02 16.03
CA LEU A 65 5.61 -7.66 15.65
C LEU A 65 6.68 -7.39 16.70
N GLN A 66 6.77 -6.17 17.23
CA GLN A 66 7.68 -5.85 18.34
C GLN A 66 7.35 -6.67 19.58
N LEU A 67 6.06 -6.83 19.91
CA LEU A 67 5.62 -7.65 21.03
C LEU A 67 6.04 -9.12 20.85
N MET A 68 5.90 -9.67 19.64
CA MET A 68 6.37 -11.02 19.31
C MET A 68 7.89 -11.15 19.38
N LEU A 69 8.64 -10.13 18.99
CA LEU A 69 10.11 -10.14 19.03
C LEU A 69 10.66 -9.98 20.45
N THR A 70 9.95 -9.27 21.32
CA THR A 70 10.40 -8.97 22.69
C THR A 70 9.95 -10.02 23.71
N CYS A 71 8.78 -10.65 23.53
CA CYS A 71 8.23 -11.60 24.49
C CYS A 71 7.86 -12.94 23.84
N ARG A 72 8.60 -14.01 24.19
CA ARG A 72 8.36 -15.36 23.65
C ARG A 72 6.95 -15.89 23.94
N THR A 73 6.42 -15.65 25.14
CA THR A 73 5.07 -16.10 25.52
C THR A 73 4.01 -15.39 24.69
N ALA A 74 4.10 -14.06 24.57
CA ALA A 74 3.20 -13.30 23.69
C ALA A 74 3.34 -13.76 22.24
N ALA A 75 4.54 -14.07 21.77
CA ALA A 75 4.78 -14.56 20.42
C ALA A 75 4.09 -15.90 20.14
N VAL A 76 4.03 -16.81 21.11
CA VAL A 76 3.30 -18.08 20.94
C VAL A 76 1.81 -17.83 20.86
N GLU A 77 1.28 -16.96 21.72
CA GLU A 77 -0.16 -16.68 21.77
C GLU A 77 -0.66 -15.86 20.58
N LEU A 78 0.10 -14.85 20.15
CA LEU A 78 -0.22 -14.06 18.96
C LEU A 78 -0.20 -14.90 17.70
N ARG A 79 0.76 -15.83 17.55
CA ARG A 79 0.76 -16.76 16.41
C ARG A 79 -0.45 -17.68 16.43
N ALA A 80 -0.84 -18.18 17.61
CA ALA A 80 -2.03 -19.01 17.73
C ALA A 80 -3.29 -18.21 17.37
N LEU A 81 -3.43 -16.98 17.90
CA LEU A 81 -4.55 -16.09 17.61
C LEU A 81 -4.64 -15.76 16.11
N MET A 82 -3.52 -15.43 15.46
CA MET A 82 -3.47 -15.16 14.02
C MET A 82 -3.88 -16.34 13.13
N GLN A 83 -3.91 -17.56 13.67
CA GLN A 83 -4.34 -18.77 12.98
C GLN A 83 -5.81 -19.12 13.26
N GLU A 84 -6.46 -18.48 14.24
CA GLU A 84 -7.87 -18.69 14.53
C GLU A 84 -8.73 -18.06 13.42
N SER A 85 -9.73 -18.80 12.92
CA SER A 85 -10.62 -18.31 11.85
C SER A 85 -11.34 -17.02 12.25
N SER A 86 -11.74 -16.92 13.52
CA SER A 86 -12.38 -15.73 14.09
C SER A 86 -11.52 -14.47 13.96
N PHE A 87 -10.19 -14.60 14.03
CA PHE A 87 -9.27 -13.50 13.83
C PHE A 87 -9.18 -13.14 12.34
N LEU A 88 -9.08 -14.13 11.46
CA LEU A 88 -8.95 -13.93 10.01
C LEU A 88 -10.23 -13.43 9.34
N GLU A 89 -11.39 -13.73 9.91
CA GLU A 89 -12.71 -13.28 9.44
C GLU A 89 -13.03 -11.84 9.86
N GLN A 90 -12.30 -11.29 10.84
CA GLN A 90 -12.39 -9.87 11.16
C GLN A 90 -11.74 -9.07 10.03
N HIS A 91 -12.57 -8.35 9.27
CA HIS A 91 -12.16 -7.58 8.09
C HIS A 91 -10.93 -6.69 8.34
N ASN A 92 -10.85 -6.06 9.52
CA ASN A 92 -9.73 -5.22 9.89
C ASN A 92 -8.40 -5.98 9.98
N ASN A 93 -8.39 -7.23 10.46
CA ASN A 93 -7.14 -7.96 10.71
C ASN A 93 -6.43 -8.42 9.43
N GLY A 94 -7.14 -8.48 8.31
CA GLY A 94 -6.59 -8.79 6.99
C GLY A 94 -6.32 -7.56 6.12
N THR A 95 -6.59 -6.35 6.62
CA THR A 95 -6.55 -5.12 5.84
C THR A 95 -5.33 -4.29 6.20
N TYR A 96 -4.50 -3.98 5.22
CA TYR A 96 -3.44 -3.00 5.37
C TYR A 96 -3.96 -1.64 4.90
N THR A 97 -3.63 -0.58 5.64
CA THR A 97 -4.10 0.76 5.31
C THR A 97 -2.94 1.73 5.14
N LEU A 98 -2.96 2.52 4.07
CA LEU A 98 -1.95 3.54 3.79
C LEU A 98 -2.56 4.83 3.26
N ASP A 99 -1.78 5.90 3.37
CA ASP A 99 -2.03 7.21 2.79
C ASP A 99 -1.14 7.48 1.59
N LEU A 100 -1.74 8.01 0.53
CA LEU A 100 -1.08 8.49 -0.67
C LEU A 100 -1.30 9.99 -0.81
N GLU A 101 -0.21 10.72 -1.05
CA GLU A 101 -0.23 12.17 -1.23
C GLU A 101 0.35 12.53 -2.60
N ALA A 102 -0.35 13.37 -3.36
CA ALA A 102 0.17 13.93 -4.60
C ALA A 102 1.12 15.10 -4.32
N THR A 103 2.16 15.26 -5.14
CA THR A 103 3.05 16.42 -5.13
C THR A 103 3.09 17.07 -6.50
N ARG A 104 3.71 18.25 -6.60
CA ARG A 104 3.86 19.01 -7.86
C ARG A 104 2.51 19.22 -8.57
N GLY A 105 1.46 19.44 -7.77
CA GLY A 105 0.08 19.65 -8.24
C GLY A 105 -0.55 18.45 -8.93
N GLY A 106 -0.31 17.25 -8.42
CA GLY A 106 -0.95 16.03 -8.91
C GLY A 106 -0.21 15.37 -10.07
N MET A 107 0.99 15.85 -10.45
CA MET A 107 1.79 15.24 -11.52
C MET A 107 2.72 14.13 -11.00
N THR A 108 3.01 14.10 -9.69
CA THR A 108 3.93 13.12 -9.10
C THR A 108 3.31 12.53 -7.84
N LEU A 109 3.58 11.25 -7.58
CA LEU A 109 3.22 10.62 -6.31
C LEU A 109 4.30 10.94 -5.26
N GLY A 110 3.89 11.63 -4.21
CA GLY A 110 4.72 12.02 -3.09
C GLY A 110 4.74 10.97 -1.98
N PRO A 111 4.65 11.40 -0.70
CA PRO A 111 4.79 10.49 0.42
C PRO A 111 3.75 9.37 0.45
N THR A 112 4.22 8.17 0.80
CA THR A 112 3.34 7.04 1.18
C THR A 112 3.52 6.76 2.67
N THR A 113 2.43 6.75 3.42
CA THR A 113 2.46 6.59 4.88
C THR A 113 1.58 5.41 5.31
N TRP A 114 2.16 4.44 6.02
CA TRP A 114 1.38 3.36 6.63
C TRP A 114 0.55 3.90 7.79
N ARG A 115 -0.75 3.60 7.75
CA ARG A 115 -1.71 3.81 8.84
C ARG A 115 -1.92 2.56 9.66
N HIS A 116 -1.92 1.39 9.05
CA HIS A 116 -2.28 0.16 9.76
C HIS A 116 -1.71 -1.08 9.09
N ILE A 117 -1.11 -1.96 9.89
CA ILE A 117 -0.53 -3.25 9.45
C ILE A 117 -0.84 -4.30 10.54
N PRO A 118 -2.00 -4.96 10.50
CA PRO A 118 -2.47 -5.84 11.58
C PRO A 118 -2.05 -7.32 11.44
N CYS A 119 -1.49 -7.72 10.32
CA CYS A 119 -1.06 -9.11 10.10
C CYS A 119 0.24 -9.21 9.30
N ALA A 120 0.76 -10.42 9.14
CA ALA A 120 1.92 -10.67 8.29
C ALA A 120 1.57 -10.56 6.79
N PRO A 121 2.54 -10.26 5.89
CA PRO A 121 2.27 -10.13 4.46
C PRO A 121 1.64 -11.38 3.81
N SER A 122 1.88 -12.57 4.36
CA SER A 122 1.26 -13.81 3.87
C SER A 122 -0.23 -13.95 4.22
N GLN A 123 -0.76 -13.08 5.07
CA GLN A 123 -2.14 -13.10 5.55
C GLN A 123 -2.94 -11.86 5.13
N VAL A 124 -2.29 -10.90 4.47
CA VAL A 124 -2.98 -9.72 3.94
C VAL A 124 -3.99 -10.15 2.88
N GLN A 125 -5.19 -9.61 2.96
CA GLN A 125 -6.27 -9.87 2.01
C GLN A 125 -6.68 -8.59 1.29
N CYS A 126 -6.67 -7.46 2.00
CA CYS A 126 -7.07 -6.17 1.47
C CYS A 126 -5.93 -5.16 1.63
N LEU A 127 -5.68 -4.37 0.58
CA LEU A 127 -4.91 -3.13 0.68
C LEU A 127 -5.86 -1.96 0.49
N GLU A 128 -5.99 -1.10 1.49
CA GLU A 128 -6.81 0.10 1.46
C GLU A 128 -5.93 1.35 1.44
N ALA A 129 -5.97 2.07 0.32
CA ALA A 129 -5.18 3.26 0.08
C ALA A 129 -6.07 4.51 0.09
N TYR A 130 -5.78 5.47 0.95
CA TYR A 130 -6.47 6.75 0.97
C TYR A 130 -5.67 7.77 0.15
N TYR A 131 -6.19 8.12 -1.04
CA TYR A 131 -5.59 9.11 -1.92
C TYR A 131 -6.12 10.51 -1.58
N ASN A 132 -5.22 11.45 -1.29
CA ASN A 132 -5.59 12.85 -1.03
C ASN A 132 -5.76 13.65 -2.33
N ALA A 133 -6.99 14.06 -2.63
CA ALA A 133 -7.32 14.87 -3.79
C ALA A 133 -6.95 16.36 -3.66
N SER A 134 -6.52 16.84 -2.49
CA SER A 134 -6.26 18.28 -2.24
C SER A 134 -5.21 18.91 -3.17
N ARG A 135 -4.35 18.09 -3.78
CA ARG A 135 -3.34 18.53 -4.76
C ARG A 135 -3.71 18.21 -6.22
N GLY A 136 -4.93 17.72 -6.44
CA GLY A 136 -5.43 17.24 -7.73
C GLY A 136 -4.78 15.94 -8.17
N PHE A 137 -5.10 15.54 -9.40
CA PHE A 137 -4.55 14.35 -10.04
C PHE A 137 -4.40 14.57 -11.54
N GLN A 138 -3.16 14.54 -12.03
CA GLN A 138 -2.81 14.78 -13.42
C GLN A 138 -2.13 13.54 -14.00
N ALA A 139 -2.95 12.65 -14.52
CA ALA A 139 -2.55 11.38 -15.11
C ALA A 139 -1.64 11.49 -16.35
N TRP A 140 -1.89 12.49 -17.18
CA TRP A 140 -1.38 12.59 -18.55
C TRP A 140 -0.88 14.01 -18.86
N GLY A 141 0.21 14.09 -19.62
CA GLY A 141 0.78 15.34 -20.12
C GLY A 141 1.15 15.26 -21.60
N VAL A 142 1.76 16.34 -22.10
CA VAL A 142 2.30 16.38 -23.46
C VAL A 142 3.49 15.41 -23.53
N GLY A 143 3.27 14.24 -24.14
CA GLY A 143 4.30 13.21 -24.30
C GLY A 143 4.09 11.93 -23.49
N GLY A 144 2.94 11.76 -22.81
CA GLY A 144 2.60 10.49 -22.16
C GLY A 144 2.13 10.62 -20.71
N PRO A 145 2.15 9.53 -19.94
CA PRO A 145 1.73 9.53 -18.55
C PRO A 145 2.70 10.35 -17.68
N HIS A 146 2.15 11.05 -16.70
CA HIS A 146 2.94 11.73 -15.67
C HIS A 146 3.42 10.74 -14.59
N GLY A 147 4.43 11.15 -13.81
CA GLY A 147 5.06 10.33 -12.78
C GLY A 147 4.12 9.86 -11.66
N ILE A 148 2.96 10.49 -11.48
CA ILE A 148 1.93 9.99 -10.56
C ILE A 148 1.35 8.65 -10.99
N THR A 149 1.16 8.46 -12.30
CA THR A 149 0.59 7.23 -12.87
C THR A 149 1.55 6.07 -12.68
N SER A 150 2.83 6.25 -13.07
CA SER A 150 3.86 5.25 -12.84
C SER A 150 4.14 5.05 -11.35
N GLY A 151 4.10 6.12 -10.54
CA GLY A 151 4.29 6.04 -9.09
C GLY A 151 3.22 5.20 -8.40
N LEU A 152 1.95 5.39 -8.73
CA LEU A 152 0.86 4.56 -8.20
C LEU A 152 1.01 3.09 -8.61
N TYR A 153 1.31 2.85 -9.89
CA TYR A 153 1.58 1.52 -10.42
C TYR A 153 2.75 0.84 -9.69
N GLN A 154 3.88 1.53 -9.57
CA GLN A 154 5.08 1.01 -8.92
C GLN A 154 4.92 0.86 -7.40
N THR A 155 4.07 1.66 -6.76
CA THR A 155 3.68 1.49 -5.36
C THR A 155 3.00 0.13 -5.15
N LEU A 156 2.03 -0.21 -6.00
CA LEU A 156 1.39 -1.52 -5.94
C LEU A 156 2.38 -2.65 -6.26
N ASN A 157 3.21 -2.49 -7.29
CA ASN A 157 4.25 -3.45 -7.65
C ASN A 157 5.19 -3.74 -6.46
N HIS A 158 5.74 -2.69 -5.83
CA HIS A 158 6.64 -2.83 -4.68
C HIS A 158 5.93 -3.41 -3.46
N PHE A 159 4.68 -3.05 -3.20
CA PHE A 159 3.92 -3.67 -2.14
C PHE A 159 3.76 -5.17 -2.36
N VAL A 160 3.34 -5.58 -3.57
CA VAL A 160 3.12 -6.98 -3.93
C VAL A 160 4.41 -7.80 -3.78
N HIS A 161 5.54 -7.26 -4.24
CA HIS A 161 6.79 -8.02 -4.26
C HIS A 161 7.65 -7.87 -3.00
N CYS A 162 7.57 -6.76 -2.28
CA CYS A 162 8.45 -6.43 -1.14
C CYS A 162 7.69 -6.24 0.19
N GLY A 163 6.35 -6.28 0.15
CA GLY A 163 5.50 -6.09 1.32
C GLY A 163 5.61 -4.68 1.90
N PRO A 164 5.37 -4.49 3.21
CA PRO A 164 5.25 -3.16 3.82
C PRO A 164 6.56 -2.35 3.88
N ARG A 165 7.70 -2.94 3.47
CA ARG A 165 9.00 -2.26 3.49
C ARG A 165 9.30 -1.49 2.20
N PHE A 166 8.64 -1.83 1.10
CA PHE A 166 8.94 -1.31 -0.26
C PHE A 166 10.41 -1.45 -0.69
N ASP A 167 11.19 -2.30 0.00
CA ASP A 167 12.62 -2.44 -0.22
C ASP A 167 12.89 -3.60 -1.19
N SER A 168 13.34 -3.26 -2.40
CA SER A 168 13.66 -4.20 -3.47
C SER A 168 14.83 -5.13 -3.13
N GLU A 169 15.71 -4.76 -2.19
CA GLU A 169 16.75 -5.65 -1.68
C GLU A 169 16.21 -6.70 -0.70
N ARG A 170 14.95 -6.55 -0.26
CA ARG A 170 14.30 -7.40 0.75
C ARG A 170 12.94 -7.90 0.27
N MET A 171 12.96 -8.54 -0.89
CA MET A 171 11.79 -9.16 -1.50
C MET A 171 11.12 -10.19 -0.58
N LEU A 172 9.81 -10.33 -0.72
CA LEU A 172 9.06 -11.41 -0.10
C LEU A 172 9.45 -12.75 -0.75
N PRO A 173 9.47 -13.85 0.02
CA PRO A 173 9.74 -15.18 -0.54
C PRO A 173 8.75 -15.60 -1.64
N LYS A 174 7.53 -15.07 -1.56
CA LYS A 174 6.49 -15.19 -2.57
C LYS A 174 5.78 -13.83 -2.66
N PRO A 175 5.45 -13.34 -3.86
CA PRO A 175 4.63 -12.14 -4.00
C PRO A 175 3.30 -12.26 -3.23
N SER A 176 2.89 -11.17 -2.61
CA SER A 176 1.59 -11.05 -1.97
C SER A 176 0.47 -11.19 -2.99
N HIS A 177 -0.64 -11.76 -2.56
CA HIS A 177 -1.86 -11.81 -3.33
C HIS A 177 -2.95 -11.10 -2.52
N LEU A 178 -3.58 -10.11 -3.15
CA LEU A 178 -4.68 -9.33 -2.58
C LEU A 178 -5.98 -9.86 -3.13
N LYS A 179 -6.91 -10.20 -2.24
CA LYS A 179 -8.31 -10.39 -2.65
C LYS A 179 -8.91 -9.06 -3.09
N GLU A 180 -8.52 -7.98 -2.43
CA GLU A 180 -9.11 -6.68 -2.70
C GLU A 180 -8.08 -5.55 -2.63
N LEU A 181 -8.11 -4.65 -3.61
CA LEU A 181 -7.44 -3.36 -3.56
C LEU A 181 -8.51 -2.27 -3.52
N ARG A 182 -8.57 -1.52 -2.42
CA ARG A 182 -9.47 -0.38 -2.25
C ARG A 182 -8.68 0.90 -2.33
N VAL A 183 -9.12 1.85 -3.16
CA VAL A 183 -8.61 3.22 -3.12
C VAL A 183 -9.75 4.16 -2.81
N ILE A 184 -9.63 4.87 -1.70
CA ILE A 184 -10.63 5.82 -1.24
C ILE A 184 -10.08 7.21 -1.52
N VAL A 185 -10.73 7.93 -2.42
CA VAL A 185 -10.39 9.32 -2.71
C VAL A 185 -11.01 10.20 -1.63
N VAL A 186 -10.17 11.00 -0.98
CA VAL A 186 -10.59 11.87 0.13
C VAL A 186 -10.00 13.27 -0.06
N GLU A 187 -10.70 14.27 0.45
CA GLU A 187 -10.15 15.60 0.62
C GLU A 187 -9.65 15.75 2.07
N ARG A 188 -8.36 16.06 2.24
CA ARG A 188 -7.75 16.31 3.55
C ARG A 188 -6.61 17.31 3.44
N GLU A 189 -6.27 17.94 4.56
CA GLU A 189 -5.11 18.82 4.62
C GLU A 189 -3.83 18.09 4.21
N PHE A 190 -3.08 18.68 3.26
CA PHE A 190 -1.81 18.15 2.80
C PHE A 190 -0.76 18.24 3.91
N ARG A 191 -0.17 17.10 4.29
CA ARG A 191 0.84 17.00 5.35
C ARG A 191 2.29 16.89 4.84
N GLY A 192 2.51 17.02 3.53
CA GLY A 192 3.85 16.97 2.93
C GLY A 192 4.57 18.32 2.98
N GLU A 193 5.91 18.27 2.86
CA GLU A 193 6.71 19.46 2.58
C GLU A 193 6.66 19.74 1.08
N ASP A 194 6.19 20.93 0.70
CA ASP A 194 6.13 21.34 -0.71
C ASP A 194 7.49 21.94 -1.08
N GLU A 195 8.39 21.13 -1.64
CA GLU A 195 9.76 21.56 -1.97
C GLU A 195 9.81 22.67 -3.04
N ASN A 196 8.70 22.98 -3.72
CA ASN A 196 8.65 24.05 -4.72
C ASN A 196 7.34 24.87 -4.66
N PRO A 197 7.27 25.93 -3.85
CA PRO A 197 6.13 26.86 -3.80
C PRO A 197 5.95 27.70 -5.07
N SER A 198 6.94 27.70 -5.97
CA SER A 198 6.94 28.43 -7.25
C SER A 198 6.03 27.82 -8.32
N TYR A 199 5.60 26.56 -8.18
CA TYR A 199 4.48 25.99 -8.94
C TYR A 199 3.16 26.28 -8.24
N GLY A 200 2.94 27.55 -7.85
CA GLY A 200 1.68 28.04 -7.32
C GLY A 200 0.53 27.57 -8.22
N LEU A 201 -0.29 26.70 -7.65
CA LEU A 201 -1.31 25.91 -8.33
C LEU A 201 -2.47 26.81 -8.76
N SER A 202 -2.34 27.51 -9.88
CA SER A 202 -3.47 28.13 -10.54
C SER A 202 -4.31 27.04 -11.23
N GLU A 203 -5.58 26.95 -10.83
CA GLU A 203 -6.66 26.22 -11.53
C GLU A 203 -6.37 24.75 -11.83
N ARG A 204 -6.28 23.92 -10.79
CA ARG A 204 -6.25 22.46 -10.96
C ARG A 204 -7.48 21.84 -10.33
N ASP A 205 -8.00 20.81 -10.99
CA ASP A 205 -9.19 20.10 -10.54
C ASP A 205 -8.84 19.29 -9.29
N THR A 206 -9.10 19.91 -8.13
CA THR A 206 -8.96 19.29 -6.80
C THR A 206 -10.26 18.60 -6.38
N ASP A 207 -11.26 18.57 -7.26
CA ASP A 207 -12.52 17.89 -6.99
C ASP A 207 -12.26 16.39 -6.79
N PRO A 208 -12.63 15.82 -5.63
CA PRO A 208 -12.46 14.40 -5.36
C PRO A 208 -13.17 13.49 -6.36
N ARG A 209 -14.32 13.91 -6.91
CA ARG A 209 -15.05 13.09 -7.90
C ARG A 209 -14.36 13.10 -9.26
N THR A 210 -13.91 14.25 -9.75
CA THR A 210 -13.07 14.27 -10.97
C THR A 210 -11.83 13.41 -10.79
N THR A 211 -11.19 13.47 -9.61
CA THR A 211 -10.05 12.62 -9.26
C THR A 211 -10.40 11.14 -9.31
N LEU A 212 -11.55 10.73 -8.78
CA LEU A 212 -12.04 9.34 -8.84
C LEU A 212 -12.12 8.82 -10.29
N TYR A 213 -12.76 9.58 -11.20
CA TYR A 213 -12.89 9.15 -12.60
C TYR A 213 -11.54 9.15 -13.33
N ALA A 214 -10.67 10.10 -13.04
CA ALA A 214 -9.32 10.14 -13.63
C ALA A 214 -8.46 8.95 -13.17
N LEU A 215 -8.50 8.60 -11.87
CA LEU A 215 -7.89 7.37 -11.34
C LEU A 215 -8.52 6.14 -11.99
N GLY A 216 -9.85 6.09 -12.10
CA GLY A 216 -10.56 4.98 -12.72
C GLY A 216 -10.18 4.73 -14.17
N SER A 217 -9.97 5.80 -14.95
CA SER A 217 -9.47 5.69 -16.32
C SER A 217 -8.09 5.00 -16.39
N ILE A 218 -7.18 5.33 -15.46
CA ILE A 218 -5.86 4.68 -15.39
C ILE A 218 -5.98 3.23 -14.94
N VAL A 219 -6.72 2.98 -13.85
CA VAL A 219 -6.90 1.63 -13.32
C VAL A 219 -7.48 0.73 -14.38
N GLY A 220 -8.52 1.17 -15.09
CA GLY A 220 -9.10 0.42 -16.20
C GLY A 220 -8.09 0.08 -17.30
N GLN A 221 -7.18 0.99 -17.64
CA GLN A 221 -6.10 0.71 -18.60
C GLN A 221 -5.09 -0.31 -18.07
N ILE A 222 -4.66 -0.17 -16.81
CA ILE A 222 -3.72 -1.12 -16.17
C ILE A 222 -4.33 -2.51 -16.10
N VAL A 223 -5.60 -2.62 -15.71
CA VAL A 223 -6.31 -3.91 -15.63
C VAL A 223 -6.34 -4.62 -16.97
N ARG A 224 -6.61 -3.89 -18.06
CA ARG A 224 -6.62 -4.46 -19.43
C ARG A 224 -5.28 -5.02 -19.87
N THR A 225 -4.16 -4.60 -19.28
CA THR A 225 -2.85 -5.20 -19.61
C THR A 225 -2.73 -6.65 -19.12
N GLY A 226 -3.55 -7.07 -18.16
CA GLY A 226 -3.50 -8.38 -17.52
C GLY A 226 -2.40 -8.53 -16.46
N VAL A 227 -1.59 -7.50 -16.23
CA VAL A 227 -0.41 -7.58 -15.35
C VAL A 227 -0.75 -7.84 -13.88
N LEU A 228 -1.97 -7.47 -13.46
CA LEU A 228 -2.46 -7.69 -12.10
C LEU A 228 -3.06 -9.08 -11.88
N LYS A 229 -3.22 -9.88 -12.96
CA LYS A 229 -3.80 -11.22 -12.88
C LYS A 229 -2.95 -12.12 -11.98
N GLY A 230 -3.59 -12.75 -11.00
CA GLY A 230 -2.93 -13.60 -10.00
C GLY A 230 -2.34 -12.83 -8.82
N PHE A 231 -2.33 -11.49 -8.83
CA PHE A 231 -1.87 -10.66 -7.72
C PHE A 231 -3.01 -9.89 -7.04
N VAL A 232 -4.04 -9.50 -7.77
CA VAL A 232 -5.21 -8.77 -7.24
C VAL A 232 -6.48 -9.36 -7.83
N ASP A 233 -7.42 -9.80 -6.98
CA ASP A 233 -8.70 -10.37 -7.45
C ASP A 233 -9.70 -9.29 -7.87
N ASP A 234 -9.90 -8.29 -7.02
CA ASP A 234 -10.83 -7.18 -7.21
C ASP A 234 -10.21 -5.82 -6.84
N ILE A 235 -10.59 -4.77 -7.58
CA ILE A 235 -10.20 -3.38 -7.34
C ILE A 235 -11.45 -2.52 -7.20
N HIS A 236 -11.51 -1.73 -6.14
CA HIS A 236 -12.57 -0.76 -5.88
C HIS A 236 -11.97 0.63 -5.69
N LEU A 237 -12.46 1.61 -6.45
CA LEU A 237 -12.19 3.02 -6.20
C LEU A 237 -13.47 3.65 -5.68
N SER A 238 -13.40 4.49 -4.65
CA SER A 238 -14.59 5.14 -4.11
C SER A 238 -14.36 6.59 -3.70
N CYS A 239 -15.42 7.39 -3.80
CA CYS A 239 -15.49 8.78 -3.33
C CYS A 239 -16.94 9.12 -3.00
N ASP A 240 -17.24 9.58 -1.79
CA ASP A 240 -18.58 10.04 -1.38
C ASP A 240 -19.76 9.11 -1.78
N GLY A 241 -19.53 7.79 -1.71
CA GLY A 241 -20.53 6.77 -2.05
C GLY A 241 -20.60 6.39 -3.54
N GLU A 242 -19.90 7.10 -4.42
CA GLU A 242 -19.64 6.65 -5.80
C GLU A 242 -18.55 5.57 -5.77
N VAL A 243 -18.74 4.50 -6.57
CA VAL A 243 -17.83 3.35 -6.62
C VAL A 243 -17.57 2.95 -8.07
N LEU A 244 -16.30 2.79 -8.41
CA LEU A 244 -15.84 2.17 -9.65
C LEU A 244 -15.15 0.84 -9.31
N ASN A 245 -15.38 -0.20 -10.11
CA ASN A 245 -14.86 -1.53 -9.80
C ASN A 245 -14.32 -2.27 -11.03
N TRP A 246 -13.31 -3.10 -10.81
CA TRP A 246 -12.69 -3.98 -11.80
C TRP A 246 -12.35 -5.31 -11.14
N SER A 247 -12.32 -6.39 -11.91
CA SER A 247 -11.94 -7.73 -11.43
C SER A 247 -10.77 -8.28 -12.26
N PRO A 248 -9.51 -7.92 -11.94
CA PRO A 248 -8.36 -8.38 -12.70
C PRO A 248 -8.18 -9.91 -12.74
N SER A 249 -8.74 -10.63 -11.76
CA SER A 249 -8.70 -12.11 -11.71
C SER A 249 -9.29 -12.80 -12.94
N ILE A 250 -10.31 -12.19 -13.56
CA ILE A 250 -11.03 -12.76 -14.71
C ILE A 250 -10.62 -12.15 -16.05
N GLU A 251 -9.73 -11.15 -16.06
CA GLU A 251 -9.24 -10.51 -17.26
C GLU A 251 -8.08 -11.32 -17.86
N ASP A 252 -8.14 -11.61 -19.16
CA ASP A 252 -7.07 -12.36 -19.84
C ASP A 252 -5.85 -11.51 -20.16
N GLY A 253 -6.04 -10.20 -20.31
CA GLY A 253 -4.98 -9.24 -20.57
C GLY A 253 -4.60 -9.15 -22.05
N GLU A 254 -4.40 -7.92 -22.51
CA GLU A 254 -3.91 -7.60 -23.85
C GLU A 254 -2.38 -7.49 -23.91
N GLY A 255 -1.70 -7.59 -22.75
CA GLY A 255 -0.29 -7.27 -22.57
C GLY A 255 -0.05 -5.77 -22.34
N ILE A 256 1.15 -5.42 -21.89
CA ILE A 256 1.55 -4.02 -21.72
C ILE A 256 1.75 -3.41 -23.11
N PRO A 257 1.05 -2.32 -23.47
CA PRO A 257 1.17 -1.72 -24.79
C PRO A 257 2.60 -1.23 -25.07
N GLU A 258 3.06 -1.37 -26.32
CA GLU A 258 4.43 -0.95 -26.69
C GLU A 258 4.68 0.54 -26.45
N TYR A 259 3.65 1.40 -26.54
CA TYR A 259 3.79 2.83 -26.27
C TYR A 259 3.89 3.17 -24.77
N TRP A 260 3.69 2.20 -23.87
CA TRP A 260 4.02 2.31 -22.44
C TRP A 260 5.45 1.86 -22.13
N ASN A 261 6.10 1.18 -23.08
CA ASN A 261 7.49 0.83 -22.95
C ASN A 261 8.30 2.11 -22.70
N ARG A 262 9.23 2.06 -21.73
CA ARG A 262 10.05 3.20 -21.29
C ARG A 262 9.31 4.30 -20.52
N TYR A 263 8.09 4.07 -20.01
CA TYR A 263 7.38 4.97 -19.09
C TYR A 263 7.33 4.43 -17.64
N GLY A 264 8.17 3.45 -17.30
CA GLY A 264 8.26 2.91 -15.94
C GLY A 264 7.08 2.02 -15.53
N PHE A 265 6.45 1.33 -16.48
CA PHE A 265 5.36 0.35 -16.23
C PHE A 265 5.86 -1.10 -16.18
N ASP A 266 7.11 -1.33 -15.80
CA ASP A 266 7.66 -2.67 -15.64
C ASP A 266 7.10 -3.33 -14.37
N TRP A 267 6.66 -4.58 -14.47
CA TRP A 267 6.14 -5.37 -13.35
C TRP A 267 7.16 -6.35 -12.81
N GLY A 268 7.10 -6.60 -11.51
CA GLY A 268 8.10 -7.39 -10.80
C GLY A 268 9.34 -6.59 -10.46
N MET A 269 10.38 -7.30 -10.01
CA MET A 269 11.57 -6.69 -9.42
C MET A 269 12.83 -6.76 -10.28
N ALA A 270 12.77 -7.40 -11.45
CA ALA A 270 13.93 -7.54 -12.35
C ALA A 270 14.54 -6.18 -12.75
N LEU A 271 13.73 -5.14 -12.88
CA LEU A 271 14.20 -3.77 -13.16
C LEU A 271 15.03 -3.16 -12.01
N TYR A 272 14.93 -3.71 -10.81
CA TYR A 272 15.58 -3.22 -9.59
C TYR A 272 16.68 -4.14 -9.09
N GLU A 273 16.86 -5.31 -9.70
CA GLU A 273 18.04 -6.14 -9.51
C GLU A 273 19.27 -5.36 -10.01
N LYS A 274 20.28 -5.21 -9.16
CA LYS A 274 21.46 -4.38 -9.43
C LYS A 274 22.14 -4.82 -10.74
N ALA A 275 22.34 -3.85 -11.62
CA ALA A 275 23.48 -3.84 -12.56
C ALA A 275 24.79 -3.71 -11.77
#